data_AF-A0A933BK56-F1
#
_entry.id   AF-A0A933BK56-F1
#
_cell.length_a   1.000
_cell.length_b   1.000
_cell.length_c   1.000
_cell.angle_alpha   90.00
_cell.angle_beta   90.00
_cell.angle_gamma   90.00
#
_symmetry.space_group_name_H-M   'P 1'
#
loop_
_entity.id
_entity.type
_entity.pdbx_description
1 polymer ?
#
loop_
_entity_poly.entity_id
_entity_poly.type
_entity_poly.pdbx_seq_one_letter_code
_entity_poly.pdbx_strand_id
1 'polypeptide(L)'
;MAERRMPASARGGRVDRDPPSCFQRVESRLLKPSLLYIAVGVICLVGSDGRVATGAGAPAVDEQAQRTFLEHHWQAPIPPQGKPPARFSPLEASLDPESCAVCHRLQYDDWKGSLHSKSMGPGVRGQTLELIRDDPATALLCYSCHAPLAEQQEKI
;
A
#
# COMPACT_ATOMS: atom_id res chain seq x y z
N MET A 1 30.06 21.40 53.49
CA MET A 1 30.66 22.22 52.42
C MET A 1 31.21 21.27 51.35
N ALA A 2 30.55 21.22 50.19
CA ALA A 2 31.11 20.89 48.86
C ALA A 2 29.93 20.53 47.94
N GLU A 3 29.24 21.55 47.43
CA GLU A 3 28.26 21.41 46.36
C GLU A 3 28.99 21.08 45.05
N ARG A 4 28.68 19.94 44.43
CA ARG A 4 29.10 19.66 43.04
C ARG A 4 28.11 20.32 42.09
N ARG A 5 28.57 21.40 41.44
CA ARG A 5 27.94 22.04 40.29
C ARG A 5 27.92 21.07 39.10
N MET A 6 26.73 20.79 38.55
CA MET A 6 26.60 20.14 37.25
C MET A 6 26.75 21.18 36.12
N PRO A 7 27.43 20.86 35.00
CA PRO A 7 27.49 21.75 33.85
C PRO A 7 26.18 21.74 33.06
N ALA A 8 25.79 22.92 32.57
CA ALA A 8 24.60 23.13 31.76
C ALA A 8 24.70 22.39 30.42
N SER A 9 23.72 21.53 30.15
CA SER A 9 23.53 20.87 28.86
C SER A 9 23.25 21.91 27.77
N ALA A 10 24.11 21.94 26.76
CA ALA A 10 23.94 22.75 25.56
C ALA A 10 22.60 22.45 24.89
N ARG A 11 21.81 23.49 24.61
CA ARG A 11 20.58 23.40 23.81
C ARG A 11 20.97 23.10 22.37
N GLY A 12 20.80 21.85 21.95
CA GLY A 12 20.83 21.47 20.54
C GLY A 12 19.71 22.20 19.79
N GLY A 13 20.09 22.91 18.73
CA GLY A 13 19.17 23.63 17.86
C GLY A 13 18.14 22.67 17.27
N ARG A 14 16.87 23.04 17.41
CA ARG A 14 15.74 22.39 16.77
C ARG A 14 15.86 22.68 15.27
N VAL A 15 16.32 21.71 14.49
CA VAL A 15 16.18 21.75 13.03
C VAL A 15 14.71 21.45 12.77
N ASP A 16 13.92 22.50 12.54
CA ASP A 16 12.57 22.37 12.00
C ASP A 16 12.68 21.67 10.65
N ARG A 17 12.32 20.38 10.62
CA ARG A 17 12.06 19.66 9.39
C ARG A 17 10.58 19.83 9.13
N ASP A 18 10.25 20.64 8.13
CA ASP A 18 8.89 20.75 7.64
C ASP A 18 8.36 19.35 7.28
N PRO A 19 7.15 18.97 7.75
CA PRO A 19 6.52 17.73 7.31
C PRO A 19 6.20 17.84 5.81
N PRO A 20 6.30 16.72 5.04
CA PRO A 20 5.88 16.74 3.66
C PRO A 20 4.38 17.08 3.59
N SER A 21 4.09 18.15 2.86
CA SER A 21 2.76 18.66 2.56
C SER A 21 1.96 17.63 1.75
N CYS A 22 1.34 16.67 2.41
CA CYS A 22 0.46 15.68 1.77
C CYS A 22 -1.01 15.81 2.17
N PHE A 23 -1.38 16.85 2.91
CA PHE A 23 -2.80 17.17 3.16
C PHE A 23 -3.01 18.68 3.09
N GLN A 24 -2.93 19.24 1.88
CA GLN A 24 -3.56 20.54 1.65
C GLN A 24 -5.07 20.35 1.79
N ARG A 25 -5.59 20.86 2.91
CA ARG A 25 -7.01 21.12 3.14
C ARG A 25 -7.53 21.93 1.94
N VAL A 26 -8.38 21.29 1.12
CA VAL A 26 -9.15 21.97 0.08
C VAL A 26 -10.13 22.90 0.78
N GLU A 27 -9.72 24.15 1.01
CA GLU A 27 -10.64 25.19 1.43
C GLU A 27 -11.56 25.52 0.24
N SER A 28 -12.79 25.04 0.34
CA SER A 28 -13.88 25.31 -0.59
C SER A 28 -14.21 26.81 -0.58
N ARG A 29 -13.60 27.57 -1.47
CA ARG A 29 -14.08 28.90 -1.83
C ARG A 29 -15.35 28.74 -2.66
N LEU A 30 -16.49 28.94 -2.02
CA LEU A 30 -17.79 29.16 -2.68
C LEU A 30 -17.67 30.36 -3.62
N LEU A 31 -17.56 30.11 -4.93
CA LEU A 31 -17.95 31.06 -5.97
C LEU A 31 -18.53 30.29 -7.17
N LYS A 32 -19.79 30.60 -7.45
CA LYS A 32 -20.72 30.00 -8.43
C LYS A 32 -20.12 29.80 -9.84
N PRO A 33 -20.11 28.58 -10.41
CA PRO A 33 -19.88 28.37 -11.84
C PRO A 33 -21.14 27.88 -12.55
N SER A 34 -22.31 28.49 -12.30
CA SER A 34 -23.56 28.07 -12.97
C SER A 34 -23.77 28.70 -14.36
N LEU A 35 -22.95 29.67 -14.77
CA LEU A 35 -23.10 30.37 -16.05
C LEU A 35 -22.13 29.91 -17.14
N LEU A 36 -21.09 29.14 -16.81
CA LEU A 36 -20.14 28.62 -17.81
C LEU A 36 -20.67 27.38 -18.55
N TYR A 37 -21.60 26.64 -17.96
CA TYR A 37 -22.14 25.40 -18.55
C TYR A 37 -23.07 25.64 -19.75
N ILE A 38 -23.69 26.82 -19.88
CA ILE A 38 -24.64 27.09 -20.97
C ILE A 38 -23.91 27.38 -22.30
N ALA A 39 -22.70 27.98 -22.26
CA ALA A 39 -21.95 28.32 -23.47
C ALA A 39 -21.30 27.09 -24.16
N VAL A 40 -20.95 26.04 -23.41
CA VAL A 40 -20.38 24.81 -23.98
C VAL A 40 -21.46 23.94 -24.65
N GLY A 41 -22.70 23.96 -24.14
CA GLY A 41 -23.79 23.14 -24.66
C GLY A 41 -24.26 23.50 -26.08
N VAL A 42 -24.09 24.76 -26.52
CA VAL A 42 -24.57 25.21 -27.84
C VAL A 42 -23.57 24.91 -28.97
N ILE A 43 -22.28 24.78 -28.67
CA ILE A 43 -21.24 24.50 -29.67
C ILE A 43 -21.27 23.03 -30.14
N CYS A 44 -21.81 22.11 -29.34
CA CYS A 44 -21.86 20.68 -29.68
C CYS A 44 -22.98 20.27 -30.65
N LEU A 45 -23.95 21.15 -30.97
CA LEU A 45 -25.11 20.75 -31.78
C LEU A 45 -25.00 21.06 -33.28
N VAL A 46 -23.93 21.71 -33.75
CA VAL A 46 -23.83 22.16 -35.17
C VAL A 46 -22.56 21.68 -35.88
N GLY A 47 -21.84 20.69 -35.35
CA GLY A 47 -20.56 20.28 -35.95
C GLY A 47 -20.21 18.82 -35.76
N SER A 48 -20.94 17.92 -36.42
CA SER A 48 -20.51 16.51 -36.53
C SER A 48 -20.83 15.92 -37.90
N ASP A 49 -20.25 16.49 -38.96
CA ASP A 49 -19.86 15.69 -40.15
C ASP A 49 -18.51 15.02 -39.86
N GLY A 50 -18.51 14.14 -38.86
CA GLY A 50 -17.36 13.34 -38.47
C GLY A 50 -17.37 12.03 -39.25
N ARG A 51 -16.61 11.95 -40.34
CA ARG A 51 -16.20 10.67 -40.91
C ARG A 51 -15.50 9.88 -39.82
N VAL A 52 -16.11 8.79 -39.36
CA VAL A 52 -15.47 7.82 -38.46
C VAL A 52 -14.35 7.15 -39.24
N ALA A 53 -13.12 7.58 -39.00
CA ALA A 53 -11.96 6.75 -39.28
C ALA A 53 -12.09 5.54 -38.35
N THR A 54 -12.35 4.37 -38.93
CA THR A 54 -12.23 3.09 -38.22
C THR A 54 -10.76 2.88 -37.87
N GLY A 55 -10.32 3.51 -36.78
CA GLY A 55 -9.11 3.12 -36.10
C GLY A 55 -9.21 1.63 -35.80
N ALA A 56 -8.17 0.87 -36.14
CA ALA A 56 -8.07 -0.56 -35.85
C ALA A 56 -8.58 -0.81 -34.42
N GLY A 57 -9.64 -1.62 -34.30
CA GLY A 57 -10.24 -1.94 -33.02
C GLY A 57 -9.17 -2.40 -32.05
N ALA A 58 -9.27 -1.95 -30.79
CA ALA A 58 -8.42 -2.45 -29.72
C ALA A 58 -8.40 -3.99 -29.78
N PRO A 59 -7.25 -4.65 -29.54
CA PRO A 59 -7.19 -6.10 -29.57
C PRO A 59 -8.27 -6.65 -28.64
N ALA A 60 -9.08 -7.57 -29.15
CA ALA A 60 -10.09 -8.24 -28.34
C ALA A 60 -9.39 -8.91 -27.15
N VAL A 61 -9.85 -8.59 -25.94
CA VAL A 61 -9.36 -9.26 -24.73
C VAL A 61 -9.81 -10.71 -24.80
N ASP A 62 -8.86 -11.64 -24.74
CA ASP A 62 -9.17 -13.06 -24.59
C ASP A 62 -9.68 -13.30 -23.16
N GLU A 63 -11.01 -13.32 -23.01
CA GLU A 63 -11.65 -13.55 -21.71
C GLU A 63 -11.25 -14.88 -21.06
N GLN A 64 -10.99 -15.91 -21.88
CA GLN A 64 -10.63 -17.22 -21.35
C GLN A 64 -9.21 -17.21 -20.81
N ALA A 65 -8.27 -16.60 -21.53
CA ALA A 65 -6.92 -16.36 -21.02
C ALA A 65 -6.95 -15.49 -19.76
N GLN A 66 -7.80 -14.46 -19.73
CA GLN A 66 -7.96 -13.60 -18.55
C GLN A 66 -8.50 -14.39 -17.34
N ARG A 67 -9.57 -15.18 -17.51
CA ARG A 67 -10.12 -16.04 -16.44
C ARG A 67 -9.05 -17.00 -15.91
N THR A 68 -8.38 -17.68 -16.83
CA THR A 68 -7.31 -18.63 -16.50
C THR A 68 -6.17 -17.94 -15.74
N PHE A 69 -5.76 -16.74 -16.14
CA PHE A 69 -4.75 -15.97 -15.43
C PHE A 69 -5.20 -15.63 -14.01
N LEU A 70 -6.42 -15.12 -13.83
CA LEU A 70 -6.93 -14.70 -12.52
C LEU A 70 -7.06 -15.88 -11.54
N GLU A 71 -7.53 -17.03 -12.01
CA GLU A 71 -7.64 -18.26 -11.21
C GLU A 71 -6.27 -18.74 -10.69
N HIS A 72 -5.20 -18.57 -11.48
CA HIS A 72 -3.85 -18.96 -11.07
C HIS A 72 -3.13 -17.87 -10.26
N HIS A 73 -3.37 -16.60 -10.55
CA HIS A 73 -2.62 -15.49 -9.96
C HIS A 73 -3.03 -15.21 -8.51
N TRP A 74 -4.30 -15.41 -8.17
CA TRP A 74 -4.86 -15.05 -6.85
C TRP A 74 -5.07 -16.25 -5.92
N GLN A 75 -4.23 -17.28 -6.03
CA GLN A 75 -4.30 -18.44 -5.14
C GLN A 75 -3.95 -18.06 -3.70
N ALA A 76 -4.78 -18.49 -2.75
CA ALA A 76 -4.59 -18.28 -1.32
C ALA A 76 -4.76 -19.60 -0.53
N PRO A 77 -3.99 -19.81 0.55
CA PRO A 77 -2.91 -18.94 1.04
C PRO A 77 -1.69 -18.98 0.10
N ILE A 78 -0.87 -17.93 0.13
CA ILE A 78 0.39 -17.93 -0.61
C ILE A 78 1.31 -19.01 -0.01
N PRO A 79 1.84 -19.94 -0.81
CA PRO A 79 2.77 -20.95 -0.31
C PRO A 79 4.02 -20.32 0.33
N PRO A 80 4.70 -21.03 1.25
CA PRO A 80 5.97 -20.58 1.79
C PRO A 80 6.97 -20.24 0.68
N GLN A 81 7.72 -19.16 0.84
CA GLN A 81 8.76 -18.72 -0.09
C GLN A 81 9.90 -19.75 -0.18
N GLY A 82 10.08 -20.56 0.87
CA GLY A 82 11.04 -21.64 0.92
C GLY A 82 12.46 -21.16 1.24
N LYS A 83 13.47 -21.94 0.81
CA LYS A 83 14.87 -21.59 1.05
C LYS A 83 15.32 -20.53 0.04
N PRO A 84 15.91 -19.40 0.48
CA PRO A 84 16.44 -18.41 -0.43
C PRO A 84 17.59 -19.01 -1.26
N PRO A 85 17.80 -18.55 -2.51
CA PRO A 85 18.90 -19.02 -3.35
C PRO A 85 20.26 -18.86 -2.65
N ALA A 86 21.14 -19.85 -2.77
CA ALA A 86 22.45 -19.86 -2.08
C ALA A 86 23.37 -18.68 -2.40
N ARG A 87 23.14 -18.00 -3.53
CA ARG A 87 23.90 -16.81 -3.95
C ARG A 87 23.47 -15.52 -3.24
N PHE A 88 22.32 -15.53 -2.57
CA PHE A 88 21.82 -14.35 -1.87
C PHE A 88 22.66 -14.12 -0.63
N SER A 89 23.09 -12.88 -0.42
CA SER A 89 23.63 -12.45 0.85
C SER A 89 22.57 -12.60 1.96
N PRO A 90 22.96 -12.58 3.24
CA PRO A 90 21.99 -12.58 4.33
C PRO A 90 20.95 -11.45 4.24
N LEU A 91 21.35 -10.29 3.68
CA LEU A 91 20.45 -9.16 3.47
C LEU A 91 19.38 -9.48 2.42
N GLU A 92 19.77 -10.05 1.28
CA GLU A 92 18.86 -10.41 0.18
C GLU A 92 18.00 -11.65 0.50
N ALA A 93 18.47 -12.48 1.43
CA ALA A 93 17.76 -13.66 1.90
C ALA A 93 16.66 -13.35 2.93
N SER A 94 16.65 -12.15 3.53
CA SER A 94 15.69 -11.77 4.56
C SER A 94 14.35 -11.33 3.97
N LEU A 95 13.27 -11.74 4.63
CA LEU A 95 11.91 -11.25 4.38
C LEU A 95 11.53 -10.08 5.31
N ASP A 96 12.44 -9.66 6.20
CA ASP A 96 12.19 -8.54 7.10
C ASP A 96 12.16 -7.22 6.30
N PRO A 97 11.11 -6.40 6.42
CA PRO A 97 10.99 -5.14 5.69
C PRO A 97 12.18 -4.18 5.91
N GLU A 98 12.79 -4.21 7.08
CA GLU A 98 14.00 -3.43 7.42
C GLU A 98 15.20 -3.79 6.55
N SER A 99 15.31 -5.05 6.11
CA SER A 99 16.38 -5.49 5.20
C SER A 99 16.23 -4.85 3.83
N CYS A 100 14.99 -4.78 3.33
CA CYS A 100 14.65 -4.10 2.08
C CYS A 100 14.97 -2.59 2.15
N ALA A 101 14.81 -1.98 3.32
CA ALA A 101 15.05 -0.54 3.54
C ALA A 101 16.51 -0.10 3.32
N VAL A 102 17.47 -1.05 3.33
CA VAL A 102 18.89 -0.76 3.06
C VAL A 102 19.08 -0.26 1.63
N CYS A 103 18.35 -0.81 0.66
CA CYS A 103 18.42 -0.42 -0.76
C CYS A 103 17.18 0.39 -1.20
N HIS A 104 16.03 0.20 -0.56
CA HIS A 104 14.74 0.78 -0.96
C HIS A 104 14.16 1.69 0.13
N ARG A 105 14.93 2.70 0.52
CA ARG A 105 14.58 3.55 1.66
C ARG A 105 13.27 4.33 1.46
N LEU A 106 13.08 4.92 0.28
CA LEU A 106 11.88 5.69 -0.04
C LEU A 106 10.62 4.81 0.03
N GLN A 107 10.67 3.64 -0.58
CA GLN A 107 9.56 2.68 -0.56
C GLN A 107 9.25 2.18 0.84
N TYR A 108 10.29 1.91 1.64
CA TYR A 108 10.11 1.49 3.03
C TYR A 108 9.45 2.59 3.88
N ASP A 109 9.91 3.83 3.78
CA ASP A 109 9.35 4.93 4.56
C ASP A 109 7.87 5.19 4.19
N ASP A 110 7.51 5.10 2.90
CA ASP A 110 6.11 5.16 2.44
C ASP A 110 5.27 3.99 2.94
N TRP A 111 5.76 2.76 2.77
CA TRP A 111 5.07 1.53 3.19
C TRP A 111 4.86 1.50 4.70
N LYS A 112 5.87 1.87 5.50
CA LYS A 112 5.84 1.87 6.96
C LYS A 112 4.73 2.78 7.51
N GLY A 113 4.40 3.88 6.81
CA GLY A 113 3.30 4.76 7.17
C GLY A 113 1.90 4.20 6.87
N SER A 114 1.80 3.28 5.91
CA SER A 114 0.54 2.79 5.35
C SER A 114 -0.32 1.96 6.32
N LEU A 115 -1.55 1.63 5.88
CA LEU A 115 -2.40 0.66 6.57
C LEU A 115 -1.90 -0.78 6.38
N HIS A 116 -1.29 -1.08 5.23
CA HIS A 116 -0.80 -2.43 4.93
C HIS A 116 0.35 -2.85 5.86
N SER A 117 1.26 -1.96 6.23
CA SER A 117 2.31 -2.27 7.22
C SER A 117 1.76 -2.55 8.63
N LYS A 118 0.49 -2.21 8.87
CA LYS A 118 -0.23 -2.36 10.14
C LYS A 118 -1.36 -3.38 10.03
N SER A 119 -1.42 -4.16 8.94
CA SER A 119 -2.50 -5.11 8.68
C SER A 119 -2.61 -6.14 9.82
N MET A 120 -1.50 -6.68 10.30
CA MET A 120 -1.46 -7.64 11.39
C MET A 120 -1.29 -6.96 12.76
N GLY A 121 -2.20 -6.04 13.09
CA GLY A 121 -2.20 -5.32 14.36
C GLY A 121 -2.66 -6.17 15.56
N PRO A 122 -2.55 -5.63 16.80
CA PRO A 122 -2.90 -6.36 18.01
C PRO A 122 -4.37 -6.80 18.07
N GLY A 123 -5.30 -6.06 17.46
CA GLY A 123 -6.71 -6.43 17.41
C GLY A 123 -6.99 -7.64 16.51
N VAL A 124 -6.30 -7.76 15.37
CA VAL A 124 -6.40 -8.93 14.47
C VAL A 124 -5.74 -10.14 15.12
N ARG A 125 -4.57 -9.95 15.73
CA ARG A 125 -3.90 -11.00 16.52
C ARG A 125 -4.82 -11.52 17.63
N GLY A 126 -5.42 -10.63 18.43
CA GLY A 126 -6.31 -11.02 19.53
C GLY A 126 -7.51 -11.86 19.07
N GLN A 127 -8.11 -11.53 17.93
CA GLN A 127 -9.22 -12.30 17.36
C GLN A 127 -8.78 -13.66 16.80
N THR A 128 -7.59 -13.73 16.22
CA THR A 128 -7.10 -14.96 15.56
C THR A 128 -6.46 -15.97 16.53
N LEU A 129 -6.07 -15.55 17.74
CA LEU A 129 -5.41 -16.42 18.73
C LEU A 129 -6.26 -17.62 19.18
N GLU A 130 -7.56 -17.44 19.42
CA GLU A 130 -8.43 -18.58 19.76
C GLU A 130 -8.86 -19.33 18.49
N LEU A 131 -9.12 -18.60 17.40
CA LEU A 131 -9.47 -19.21 16.11
C LEU A 131 -8.40 -20.19 15.63
N ILE A 132 -7.11 -19.90 15.79
CA ILE A 132 -6.05 -20.82 15.35
C ILE A 132 -6.13 -22.19 16.04
N ARG A 133 -6.75 -22.26 17.23
CA ARG A 133 -6.91 -23.49 18.01
C ARG A 133 -8.25 -24.16 17.72
N ASP A 134 -9.32 -23.37 17.67
CA ASP A 134 -10.70 -23.87 17.63
C ASP A 134 -11.27 -23.95 16.22
N ASP A 135 -10.87 -23.06 15.32
CA ASP A 135 -11.28 -22.99 13.90
C ASP A 135 -10.15 -22.44 13.00
N PRO A 136 -9.12 -23.26 12.71
CA PRO A 136 -7.95 -22.83 11.95
C PRO A 136 -8.28 -22.36 10.53
N ALA A 137 -9.35 -22.89 9.93
CA ALA A 137 -9.79 -22.50 8.59
C ALA A 137 -10.23 -21.03 8.55
N THR A 138 -10.99 -20.58 9.55
CA THR A 138 -11.37 -19.18 9.68
C THR A 138 -10.16 -18.29 9.97
N ALA A 139 -9.20 -18.74 10.79
CA ALA A 139 -7.97 -17.99 11.02
C ALA A 139 -7.18 -17.75 9.71
N LEU A 140 -7.08 -18.76 8.84
CA LEU A 140 -6.43 -18.64 7.52
C LEU A 140 -7.12 -17.63 6.61
N LEU A 141 -8.45 -17.49 6.68
CA LEU A 141 -9.19 -16.44 5.95
C LEU A 141 -8.82 -15.02 6.43
N CYS A 142 -8.52 -14.84 7.72
CA CYS A 142 -8.00 -13.56 8.21
C CYS A 142 -6.59 -13.32 7.66
N TYR A 143 -5.75 -14.36 7.66
CA TYR A 143 -4.36 -14.24 7.24
C TYR A 143 -4.19 -14.01 5.74
N SER A 144 -5.14 -14.42 4.89
CA SER A 144 -5.06 -14.19 3.44
C SER A 144 -4.89 -12.72 3.06
N CYS A 145 -5.38 -11.79 3.90
CA CYS A 145 -5.22 -10.35 3.70
C CYS A 145 -4.29 -9.70 4.73
N HIS A 146 -4.28 -10.20 5.97
CA HIS A 146 -3.56 -9.52 7.06
C HIS A 146 -2.12 -10.00 7.26
N ALA A 147 -1.81 -11.24 6.89
CA ALA A 147 -0.47 -11.85 6.95
C ALA A 147 -0.28 -12.80 5.75
N PRO A 148 -0.28 -12.27 4.51
CA PRO A 148 -0.45 -13.09 3.31
C PRO A 148 0.69 -14.07 3.06
N LEU A 149 1.92 -13.77 3.51
CA LEU A 149 3.03 -14.73 3.44
C LEU A 149 2.91 -15.75 4.58
N ALA A 150 3.08 -17.03 4.27
CA ALA A 150 3.04 -18.10 5.27
C ALA A 150 4.05 -17.88 6.41
N GLU A 151 5.21 -17.28 6.14
CA GLU A 151 6.24 -16.95 7.13
C GLU A 151 5.80 -15.89 8.16
N GLN A 152 4.76 -15.10 7.85
CA GLN A 152 4.21 -14.05 8.72
C GLN A 152 3.08 -14.57 9.63
N GLN A 153 2.60 -15.78 9.39
CA GLN A 153 1.44 -16.34 10.07
C GLN A 153 1.86 -17.03 11.38
N GLU A 154 0.97 -17.01 12.37
CA GLU A 154 1.14 -17.86 13.55
C GLU A 154 1.10 -19.33 13.11
N LYS A 155 1.99 -20.15 13.67
CA LYS A 155 2.13 -21.55 13.25
C LYS A 155 0.98 -22.38 13.83
N ILE A 156 0.24 -23.05 12.95
CA ILE A 156 -0.79 -24.05 13.26
C ILE A 156 -0.12 -25.41 13.50
#